data_AF-A0A6C0AIC7-F1
#
_entry.id   AF-A0A6C0AIC7-F1
#
_cell.length_a   1.000
_cell.length_b   1.000
_cell.length_c   1.000
_cell.angle_alpha   90.00
_cell.angle_beta   90.00
_cell.angle_gamma   90.00
#
_symmetry.space_group_name_H-M   'P 1'
#
loop_
_entity.id
_entity.type
_entity.pdbx_description
1 polymer ?
#
loop_
_entity_poly.entity_id
_entity_poly.type
_entity_poly.pdbx_seq_one_letter_code
_entity_poly.pdbx_strand_id
1 'polypeptide(L)'
;MGGLMQLVNKGAQDQLVCGNPSFTHFRSVYKRHTDFAMEQFELVFKTTNLQLPASGSLTLRAKVEQFAQLVNDCYLVLTLPNIYSPVHQVVPGTHPNLNANAAAIGYEFQWVRNIGYNMINYASVVINGQEVVRHTGEWMKLYADLNFDANKKTMVNSMVGNVRQLYDPANAYDRMNQYPHAISTATSAAEPSLYGQVLNIPLHFWFCENVGAALPISALTYSTVEIVIELKNMYQLFTIRDVREQIGGVANPNFGVRIAPDPSSPIMTMNNFLSPPTYSPAPVPTNPTLMFWKLSPFIEANYIFLNDAELIHITKNEHSFIMNQVDVTSGDGLAGASNDTLVLMRNLCTQMVWVAQRFDRLQQNDYDNYTNWVDPYKPPQDSTGMLYMTPQYSSGVALPTNTSQRDILLESAIILDGKERFSYKQTYFFSQLQNYRHQTGQTSSSIPGLYSYSFALEHGTTQPSGHLNGSMFNKPILRNTYVQPALATVQSGQTQTVSCVLKSTVNNANPTVVNPAAVDQNGRLLYGPNDVVTVVQTGSALATSQYQYTFGVRVFVESYNYLRIMGGVANVVFSS
;
A
#
# COMPACT_ATOMS: atom_id res chain seq x y z
N MET A 1 -14.71 -28.11 55.85
CA MET A 1 -13.24 -27.87 55.80
C MET A 1 -12.68 -28.19 54.41
N GLY A 2 -13.22 -27.60 53.34
CA GLY A 2 -12.81 -27.95 51.96
C GLY A 2 -11.40 -27.45 51.60
N GLY A 3 -11.15 -26.15 51.74
CA GLY A 3 -9.85 -25.57 51.37
C GLY A 3 -8.68 -26.01 52.25
N LEU A 4 -8.91 -26.21 53.56
CA LEU A 4 -7.87 -26.68 54.48
C LEU A 4 -7.45 -28.13 54.18
N MET A 5 -8.40 -28.99 53.80
CA MET A 5 -8.12 -30.37 53.39
C MET A 5 -7.20 -30.42 52.14
N GLN A 6 -7.38 -29.50 51.18
CA GLN A 6 -6.49 -29.40 50.00
C GLN A 6 -5.07 -28.96 50.38
N LEU A 7 -4.91 -28.03 51.33
CA LEU A 7 -3.60 -27.53 51.74
C LEU A 7 -2.78 -28.54 52.55
N VAL A 8 -3.46 -29.44 53.28
CA VAL A 8 -2.81 -30.50 54.09
C VAL A 8 -2.34 -31.66 53.21
N ASN A 9 -3.07 -31.97 52.15
CA ASN A 9 -2.74 -33.09 51.25
C ASN A 9 -1.71 -32.68 50.19
N LYS A 10 -0.42 -32.56 50.58
CA LYS A 10 0.71 -32.31 49.67
C LYS A 10 1.64 -33.51 49.53
N GLY A 11 2.24 -33.67 48.35
CA GLY A 11 3.20 -34.73 48.03
C GLY A 11 4.50 -34.20 47.42
N ALA A 12 5.33 -35.10 46.89
CA ALA A 12 6.63 -34.75 46.31
C ALA A 12 6.51 -33.84 45.06
N GLN A 13 5.39 -33.90 44.33
CA GLN A 13 5.16 -33.06 43.15
C GLN A 13 4.99 -31.58 43.52
N ASP A 14 4.39 -31.29 44.68
CA ASP A 14 4.14 -29.92 45.15
C ASP A 14 5.44 -29.16 45.42
N GLN A 15 6.56 -29.85 45.66
CA GLN A 15 7.86 -29.20 45.85
C GLN A 15 8.34 -28.47 44.59
N LEU A 16 7.98 -28.94 43.39
CA LEU A 16 8.38 -28.29 42.14
C LEU A 16 7.63 -26.98 41.87
N VAL A 17 6.46 -26.78 42.48
CA VAL A 17 5.58 -25.64 42.21
C VAL A 17 5.50 -24.68 43.40
N CYS A 18 5.41 -25.20 44.62
CA CYS A 18 5.23 -24.41 45.84
C CYS A 18 6.22 -24.76 46.96
N GLY A 19 7.28 -25.51 46.64
CA GLY A 19 8.43 -25.68 47.52
C GLY A 19 9.24 -24.39 47.60
N ASN A 20 9.52 -23.91 48.80
CA ASN A 20 10.22 -22.63 49.04
C ASN A 20 9.73 -21.48 48.13
N PRO A 21 8.47 -21.02 48.28
CA PRO A 21 7.88 -20.03 47.36
C PRO A 21 8.72 -18.76 47.25
N SER A 22 9.04 -18.36 46.02
CA SER A 22 9.82 -17.16 45.72
C SER A 22 8.97 -15.89 45.52
N PHE A 23 7.64 -16.04 45.37
CA PHE A 23 6.69 -14.94 45.28
C PHE A 23 5.33 -15.33 45.86
N THR A 24 4.44 -14.35 46.05
CA THR A 24 3.08 -14.58 46.54
C THR A 24 2.07 -13.80 45.71
N HIS A 25 0.90 -14.39 45.46
CA HIS A 25 -0.23 -13.72 44.82
C HIS A 25 -0.99 -12.79 45.77
N PHE A 26 -0.72 -12.86 47.08
CA PHE A 26 -1.50 -12.16 48.12
C PHE A 26 -0.83 -10.88 48.64
N ARG A 27 0.30 -10.48 48.05
CA ARG A 27 0.98 -9.21 48.37
C ARG A 27 1.64 -8.62 47.14
N SER A 28 1.17 -7.44 46.73
CA SER A 28 1.82 -6.66 45.69
C SER A 28 2.97 -5.84 46.30
N VAL A 29 4.16 -5.93 45.69
CA VAL A 29 5.31 -5.05 45.98
C VAL A 29 5.53 -4.17 44.76
N TYR A 30 5.25 -2.88 44.88
CA TYR A 30 5.44 -1.92 43.79
C TYR A 30 6.89 -1.44 43.74
N LYS A 31 7.46 -1.40 42.53
CA LYS A 31 8.76 -0.77 42.29
C LYS A 31 8.56 0.76 42.26
N ARG A 32 9.37 1.50 43.01
CA ARG A 32 9.43 2.96 42.90
C ARG A 32 10.13 3.31 41.59
N HIS A 33 9.61 4.30 40.86
CA HIS A 33 10.20 4.79 39.60
C HIS A 33 10.68 6.24 39.77
N THR A 34 11.46 6.72 38.80
CA THR A 34 11.87 8.12 38.71
C THR A 34 10.66 9.00 38.40
N ASP A 35 10.63 10.21 38.94
CA ASP A 35 9.55 11.14 38.68
C ASP A 35 9.67 11.74 37.27
N PHE A 36 8.56 11.79 36.55
CA PHE A 36 8.50 12.31 35.18
C PHE A 36 7.10 12.86 34.86
N ALA A 37 7.03 13.78 33.91
CA ALA A 37 5.78 14.28 33.34
C ALA A 37 5.80 14.13 31.82
N MET A 38 4.62 14.11 31.20
CA MET A 38 4.47 14.02 29.74
C MET A 38 3.55 15.13 29.25
N GLU A 39 3.88 15.69 28.09
CA GLU A 39 3.08 16.69 27.39
C GLU A 39 3.24 16.50 25.88
N GLN A 40 2.17 16.71 25.12
CA GLN A 40 2.24 16.66 23.66
C GLN A 40 2.55 18.04 23.09
N PHE A 41 3.44 18.08 22.10
CA PHE A 41 3.78 19.30 21.38
C PHE A 41 3.63 19.11 19.88
N GLU A 42 3.16 20.17 19.22
CA GLU A 42 3.09 20.25 17.76
C GLU A 42 4.46 20.60 17.16
N LEU A 43 5.00 19.73 16.32
CA LEU A 43 6.15 20.01 15.47
C LEU A 43 5.66 20.52 14.11
N VAL A 44 5.94 21.79 13.86
CA VAL A 44 5.52 22.47 12.64
C VAL A 44 6.52 22.22 11.51
N PHE A 45 6.01 21.99 10.30
CA PHE A 45 6.85 21.83 9.11
C PHE A 45 7.42 23.17 8.65
N LYS A 46 8.71 23.20 8.30
CA LYS A 46 9.40 24.40 7.82
C LYS A 46 9.07 24.76 6.37
N THR A 47 8.41 23.88 5.63
CA THR A 47 8.06 24.07 4.22
C THR A 47 6.99 25.17 4.07
N THR A 48 7.19 26.10 3.15
CA THR A 48 6.22 27.20 2.90
C THR A 48 4.96 26.72 2.19
N ASN A 49 5.09 25.74 1.29
CA ASN A 49 3.96 25.12 0.63
C ASN A 49 3.54 23.84 1.38
N LEU A 50 2.37 23.89 2.00
CA LEU A 50 1.76 22.76 2.71
C LEU A 50 0.58 22.16 1.94
N GLN A 51 0.43 22.48 0.66
CA GLN A 51 -0.64 21.99 -0.19
C GLN A 51 -0.21 20.70 -0.89
N LEU A 52 -1.10 19.71 -0.95
CA LEU A 52 -0.86 18.51 -1.74
C LEU A 52 -0.84 18.87 -3.23
N PRO A 53 0.24 18.57 -3.96
CA PRO A 53 0.34 18.94 -5.36
C PRO A 53 -0.58 18.06 -6.22
N ALA A 54 -0.89 18.56 -7.42
CA ALA A 54 -1.61 17.81 -8.44
C ALA A 54 -0.74 16.72 -9.10
N SER A 55 0.58 16.86 -9.06
CA SER A 55 1.54 15.89 -9.61
C SER A 55 2.82 15.88 -8.76
N GLY A 56 3.62 14.82 -8.88
CA GLY A 56 4.82 14.63 -8.05
C GLY A 56 4.48 14.23 -6.61
N SER A 57 5.25 14.74 -5.65
CA SER A 57 5.11 14.48 -4.21
C SER A 57 5.35 15.74 -3.39
N LEU A 58 4.88 15.75 -2.14
CA LEU A 58 5.10 16.83 -1.17
C LEU A 58 6.05 16.35 -0.08
N THR A 59 7.23 16.96 0.01
CA THR A 59 8.18 16.69 1.10
C THR A 59 8.04 17.72 2.21
N LEU A 60 7.81 17.23 3.43
CA LEU A 60 7.65 17.99 4.65
C LEU A 60 8.79 17.64 5.61
N ARG A 61 9.38 18.65 6.24
CA ARG A 61 10.50 18.49 7.18
C ARG A 61 10.21 19.24 8.47
N ALA A 62 10.15 18.50 9.57
CA ALA A 62 9.97 19.04 10.92
C ALA A 62 11.23 18.77 11.72
N LYS A 63 11.75 19.80 12.39
CA LYS A 63 12.85 19.62 13.35
C LYS A 63 12.24 19.20 14.68
N VAL A 64 12.82 18.20 15.33
CA VAL A 64 12.45 17.85 16.71
C VAL A 64 13.08 18.90 17.61
N GLU A 65 12.27 19.84 18.09
CA GLU A 65 12.73 20.92 18.96
C GLU A 65 12.97 20.41 20.38
N GLN A 66 13.90 21.04 21.09
CA GLN A 66 14.30 20.60 22.42
C GLN A 66 13.41 21.21 23.51
N PHE A 67 12.11 20.88 23.49
CA PHE A 67 11.15 21.34 24.51
C PHE A 67 11.27 20.59 25.85
N ALA A 68 11.69 19.31 25.81
CA ALA A 68 11.91 18.48 26.99
C ALA A 68 13.17 17.62 26.86
N GLN A 69 13.33 16.61 27.73
CA GLN A 69 14.53 15.77 27.77
C GLN A 69 14.48 14.57 26.82
N LEU A 70 13.31 13.96 26.66
CA LEU A 70 13.09 12.82 25.76
C LEU A 70 11.89 13.11 24.83
N VAL A 71 11.87 12.43 23.69
CA VAL A 71 10.70 12.36 22.81
C VAL A 71 10.28 10.89 22.61
N ASN A 72 8.98 10.66 22.67
CA ASN A 72 8.28 9.41 22.40
C ASN A 72 7.09 9.70 21.47
N ASP A 73 6.41 8.67 20.98
CA ASP A 73 5.13 8.69 20.25
C ASP A 73 4.96 9.87 19.28
N CYS A 74 5.20 9.63 17.98
CA CYS A 74 4.97 10.65 16.95
C CYS A 74 3.81 10.26 16.04
N TYR A 75 2.87 11.19 15.85
CA TYR A 75 1.72 11.07 14.96
C TYR A 75 1.74 12.18 13.91
N LEU A 76 1.63 11.84 12.63
CA LEU A 76 1.38 12.82 11.59
C LEU A 76 -0.11 13.19 11.59
N VAL A 77 -0.41 14.46 11.82
CA VAL A 77 -1.78 14.98 11.86
C VAL A 77 -2.08 15.75 10.58
N LEU A 78 -3.19 15.42 9.91
CA LEU A 78 -3.60 15.98 8.63
C LEU A 78 -5.12 16.17 8.58
N THR A 79 -5.62 17.15 7.84
CA THR A 79 -7.07 17.36 7.65
C THR A 79 -7.53 16.96 6.25
N LEU A 80 -8.54 16.08 6.18
CA LEU A 80 -9.29 15.79 4.95
C LEU A 80 -10.44 16.81 4.77
N PRO A 81 -10.78 17.20 3.54
CA PRO A 81 -11.86 18.14 3.27
C PRO A 81 -13.22 17.45 3.28
N ASN A 82 -14.28 18.26 3.39
CA ASN A 82 -15.60 17.85 2.94
C ASN A 82 -15.55 17.57 1.44
N ILE A 83 -16.14 16.45 1.01
CA ILE A 83 -16.24 16.07 -0.39
C ILE A 83 -17.70 16.13 -0.82
N TYR A 84 -17.95 16.84 -1.92
CA TYR A 84 -19.23 16.92 -2.59
C TYR A 84 -19.11 16.13 -3.90
N SER A 85 -19.66 14.93 -3.97
CA SER A 85 -19.61 14.11 -5.18
C SER A 85 -20.88 14.31 -5.99
N PRO A 86 -20.85 15.13 -7.07
CA PRO A 86 -22.05 15.46 -7.82
C PRO A 86 -22.46 14.33 -8.77
N VAL A 87 -23.45 14.63 -9.59
CA VAL A 87 -23.85 13.81 -10.76
C VAL A 87 -23.40 14.49 -12.05
N HIS A 88 -23.16 13.70 -13.08
CA HIS A 88 -22.86 14.15 -14.43
C HIS A 88 -24.06 13.85 -15.34
N GLN A 89 -24.45 14.80 -16.17
CA GLN A 89 -25.56 14.62 -17.11
C GLN A 89 -25.20 13.57 -18.16
N VAL A 90 -26.15 12.70 -18.52
CA VAL A 90 -25.99 11.70 -19.59
C VAL A 90 -27.19 11.73 -20.51
N VAL A 91 -27.03 11.23 -21.73
CA VAL A 91 -28.15 11.12 -22.68
C VAL A 91 -29.00 9.89 -22.34
N PRO A 92 -30.30 10.05 -22.02
CA PRO A 92 -31.17 8.90 -21.73
C PRO A 92 -31.20 7.90 -22.89
N GLY A 93 -31.25 6.61 -22.54
CA GLY A 93 -31.32 5.50 -23.50
C GLY A 93 -30.04 5.22 -24.30
N THR A 94 -28.94 5.93 -24.06
CA THR A 94 -27.68 5.73 -24.79
C THR A 94 -26.81 4.62 -24.20
N HIS A 95 -26.83 4.44 -22.87
CA HIS A 95 -25.92 3.53 -22.18
C HIS A 95 -26.63 2.30 -21.61
N PRO A 96 -26.22 1.07 -21.97
CA PRO A 96 -26.90 -0.16 -21.56
C PRO A 96 -26.72 -0.51 -20.07
N ASN A 97 -25.72 0.08 -19.41
CA ASN A 97 -25.44 -0.11 -17.98
C ASN A 97 -26.23 0.84 -17.06
N LEU A 98 -27.03 1.74 -17.63
CA LEU A 98 -27.92 2.64 -16.90
C LEU A 98 -29.39 2.29 -17.20
N ASN A 99 -30.29 2.75 -16.34
CA ASN A 99 -31.72 2.70 -16.65
C ASN A 99 -31.99 3.53 -17.93
N ALA A 100 -32.88 3.08 -18.80
CA ALA A 100 -33.23 3.80 -20.03
C ALA A 100 -33.68 5.25 -19.79
N ASN A 101 -34.27 5.54 -18.63
CA ASN A 101 -34.72 6.87 -18.21
C ASN A 101 -33.67 7.65 -17.40
N ALA A 102 -32.47 7.10 -17.19
CA ALA A 102 -31.42 7.80 -16.44
C ALA A 102 -30.92 9.01 -17.22
N ALA A 103 -31.05 10.20 -16.62
CA ALA A 103 -30.56 11.46 -17.18
C ALA A 103 -29.22 11.91 -16.55
N ALA A 104 -28.71 11.18 -15.54
CA ALA A 104 -27.44 11.47 -14.91
C ALA A 104 -26.77 10.20 -14.34
N ILE A 105 -25.45 10.26 -14.16
CA ILE A 105 -24.62 9.27 -13.48
C ILE A 105 -23.82 9.94 -12.36
N GLY A 106 -23.69 9.30 -11.20
CA GLY A 106 -22.87 9.84 -10.13
C GLY A 106 -21.38 9.59 -10.32
N TYR A 107 -20.53 10.54 -9.94
CA TYR A 107 -19.08 10.32 -9.84
C TYR A 107 -18.72 9.30 -8.74
N GLU A 108 -19.54 9.19 -7.70
CA GLU A 108 -19.36 8.28 -6.56
C GLU A 108 -17.93 8.29 -6.01
N PHE A 109 -17.47 9.47 -5.60
CA PHE A 109 -16.11 9.67 -5.06
C PHE A 109 -15.81 8.73 -3.89
N GLN A 110 -14.65 8.09 -3.90
CA GLN A 110 -14.15 7.27 -2.79
C GLN A 110 -12.70 7.61 -2.51
N TRP A 111 -12.38 7.82 -1.22
CA TRP A 111 -10.98 7.82 -0.79
C TRP A 111 -10.41 6.40 -0.89
N VAL A 112 -9.10 6.29 -1.12
CA VAL A 112 -8.45 4.98 -1.05
C VAL A 112 -8.55 4.39 0.36
N ARG A 113 -8.56 3.06 0.46
CA ARG A 113 -8.46 2.35 1.76
C ARG A 113 -7.19 2.77 2.48
N ASN A 114 -7.20 2.74 3.82
CA ASN A 114 -6.07 3.17 4.65
C ASN A 114 -5.43 4.50 4.20
N ILE A 115 -6.27 5.49 3.84
CA ILE A 115 -5.79 6.75 3.23
C ILE A 115 -4.64 7.40 4.00
N GLY A 116 -4.66 7.40 5.32
CA GLY A 116 -3.58 7.97 6.13
C GLY A 116 -2.22 7.33 5.83
N TYR A 117 -2.14 6.00 5.88
CA TYR A 117 -0.91 5.28 5.54
C TYR A 117 -0.60 5.36 4.04
N ASN A 118 -1.58 5.14 3.17
CA ASN A 118 -1.36 5.12 1.72
C ASN A 118 -1.02 6.50 1.13
N MET A 119 -1.29 7.59 1.85
CA MET A 119 -0.85 8.94 1.50
C MET A 119 0.65 9.14 1.68
N ILE A 120 1.29 8.40 2.59
CA ILE A 120 2.71 8.51 2.88
C ILE A 120 3.51 7.63 1.90
N ASN A 121 4.39 8.25 1.11
CA ASN A 121 5.42 7.52 0.37
C ASN A 121 6.44 6.93 1.36
N TYR A 122 7.01 7.78 2.20
CA TYR A 122 7.83 7.38 3.35
C TYR A 122 7.84 8.45 4.44
N ALA A 123 8.12 8.01 5.67
CA ALA A 123 8.59 8.85 6.75
C ALA A 123 9.98 8.38 7.17
N SER A 124 10.88 9.31 7.44
CA SER A 124 12.24 9.00 7.87
C SER A 124 12.71 9.90 9.01
N VAL A 125 13.58 9.32 9.85
CA VAL A 125 14.30 10.04 10.89
C VAL A 125 15.68 10.36 10.35
N VAL A 126 15.98 11.65 10.28
CA VAL A 126 17.25 12.17 9.78
C VAL A 126 18.01 12.80 10.94
N ILE A 127 19.24 12.36 11.16
CA ILE A 127 20.15 12.92 12.17
C ILE A 127 21.36 13.48 11.44
N ASN A 128 21.66 14.76 11.65
CA ASN A 128 22.80 15.44 11.01
C ASN A 128 22.81 15.32 9.47
N GLY A 129 21.62 15.34 8.86
CA GLY A 129 21.45 15.20 7.42
C GLY A 129 21.57 13.77 6.87
N GLN A 130 21.86 12.77 7.71
CA GLN A 130 21.91 11.36 7.34
C GLN A 130 20.62 10.65 7.78
N GLU A 131 20.07 9.83 6.88
CA GLU A 131 18.89 9.04 7.19
C GLU A 131 19.25 7.83 8.08
N VAL A 132 18.57 7.73 9.22
CA VAL A 132 18.81 6.67 10.22
C VAL A 132 17.81 5.53 10.04
N VAL A 133 16.53 5.86 9.86
CA VAL A 133 15.45 4.90 9.64
C VAL A 133 14.49 5.48 8.62
N ARG A 134 13.98 4.62 7.73
CA ARG A 134 12.88 4.92 6.81
C ARG A 134 11.79 3.86 6.93
N HIS A 135 10.55 4.32 7.00
CA HIS A 135 9.37 3.49 6.91
C HIS A 135 8.48 3.99 5.78
N THR A 136 8.05 3.10 4.89
CA THR A 136 7.05 3.44 3.88
C THR A 136 5.66 3.42 4.51
N GLY A 137 4.71 4.18 3.96
CA GLY A 137 3.32 4.12 4.43
C GLY A 137 2.73 2.72 4.29
N GLU A 138 3.13 1.99 3.24
CA GLU A 138 2.80 0.57 3.07
C GLU A 138 3.35 -0.29 4.21
N TRP A 139 4.62 -0.15 4.58
CA TRP A 139 5.18 -0.88 5.71
C TRP A 139 4.46 -0.57 7.01
N MET A 140 4.17 0.71 7.30
CA MET A 140 3.44 1.10 8.51
C MET A 140 2.06 0.45 8.61
N LYS A 141 1.34 0.41 7.49
CA LYS A 141 0.05 -0.29 7.37
C LYS A 141 0.18 -1.79 7.67
N LEU A 142 1.18 -2.44 7.06
CA LEU A 142 1.45 -3.86 7.27
C LEU A 142 1.88 -4.12 8.72
N TYR A 143 2.81 -3.35 9.27
CA TYR A 143 3.26 -3.41 10.65
C TYR A 143 2.09 -3.37 11.64
N ALA A 144 1.17 -2.41 11.47
CA ALA A 144 -0.01 -2.30 12.32
C ALA A 144 -0.96 -3.51 12.16
N ASP A 145 -1.00 -4.15 10.99
CA ASP A 145 -1.81 -5.34 10.73
C ASP A 145 -1.20 -6.61 11.33
N LEU A 146 0.12 -6.71 11.31
CA LEU A 146 0.89 -7.84 11.84
C LEU A 146 0.95 -7.85 13.37
N ASN A 147 1.11 -6.68 13.99
CA ASN A 147 1.51 -6.59 15.40
C ASN A 147 0.39 -6.13 16.35
N PHE A 148 -0.72 -5.56 15.86
CA PHE A 148 -1.78 -5.05 16.73
C PHE A 148 -2.95 -6.00 16.84
N ASP A 149 -3.45 -6.18 18.06
CA ASP A 149 -4.69 -6.90 18.32
C ASP A 149 -5.91 -6.20 17.67
N ALA A 150 -7.04 -6.90 17.60
CA ALA A 150 -8.25 -6.43 16.92
C ALA A 150 -8.79 -5.07 17.44
N ASN A 151 -8.69 -4.82 18.75
CA ASN A 151 -9.20 -3.59 19.36
C ASN A 151 -8.28 -2.41 19.01
N LYS A 152 -6.97 -2.59 19.21
CA LYS A 152 -5.97 -1.58 18.82
C LYS A 152 -6.01 -1.31 17.32
N LYS A 153 -6.20 -2.34 16.49
CA LYS A 153 -6.35 -2.19 15.04
C LYS A 153 -7.58 -1.39 14.64
N THR A 154 -8.72 -1.58 15.31
CA THR A 154 -9.93 -0.80 15.03
C THR A 154 -9.75 0.69 15.37
N MET A 155 -9.04 0.99 16.46
CA MET A 155 -8.65 2.37 16.79
C MET A 155 -7.70 2.96 15.76
N VAL A 156 -6.68 2.22 15.32
CA VAL A 156 -5.79 2.69 14.25
C VAL A 156 -6.55 2.93 12.95
N ASN A 157 -7.48 2.03 12.58
CA ASN A 157 -8.31 2.19 11.39
C ASN A 157 -9.15 3.49 11.42
N SER A 158 -9.69 3.89 12.57
CA SER A 158 -10.39 5.18 12.68
C SER A 158 -9.42 6.36 12.58
N MET A 159 -8.24 6.26 13.21
CA MET A 159 -7.22 7.31 13.18
C MET A 159 -6.64 7.57 11.79
N VAL A 160 -6.43 6.52 10.97
CA VAL A 160 -5.87 6.63 9.62
C VAL A 160 -6.92 6.73 8.51
N GLY A 161 -8.20 6.85 8.87
CA GLY A 161 -9.29 6.99 7.90
C GLY A 161 -9.63 5.72 7.12
N ASN A 162 -9.26 4.54 7.63
CA ASN A 162 -9.69 3.25 7.09
C ASN A 162 -11.09 2.86 7.57
N VAL A 163 -12.06 3.74 7.32
CA VAL A 163 -13.46 3.59 7.74
C VAL A 163 -14.38 3.51 6.51
N ARG A 164 -15.41 2.66 6.58
CA ARG A 164 -16.32 2.40 5.45
C ARG A 164 -16.88 3.68 4.83
N GLN A 165 -17.20 4.68 5.63
CA GLN A 165 -17.73 5.96 5.13
C GLN A 165 -16.79 6.73 4.19
N LEU A 166 -15.48 6.47 4.22
CA LEU A 166 -14.49 7.13 3.35
C LEU A 166 -14.22 6.33 2.08
N TYR A 167 -13.96 5.03 2.21
CA TYR A 167 -13.58 4.18 1.07
C TYR A 167 -14.77 3.45 0.41
N ASP A 168 -15.90 3.32 1.10
CA ASP A 168 -17.13 2.70 0.58
C ASP A 168 -18.40 3.43 1.09
N PRO A 169 -18.64 4.70 0.70
CA PRO A 169 -19.75 5.50 1.23
C PRO A 169 -21.13 4.94 0.86
N ALA A 170 -21.22 4.19 -0.24
CA ALA A 170 -22.46 3.59 -0.74
C ALA A 170 -23.00 2.46 0.15
N ASN A 171 -22.14 1.88 0.99
CA ASN A 171 -22.49 0.81 1.92
C ASN A 171 -22.15 1.17 3.37
N ALA A 172 -22.04 2.46 3.70
CA ALA A 172 -21.83 2.95 5.06
C ALA A 172 -23.16 3.39 5.69
N TYR A 173 -23.25 3.37 7.04
CA TYR A 173 -24.43 3.82 7.79
C TYR A 173 -25.75 3.18 7.31
N ASP A 174 -25.77 1.85 7.19
CA ASP A 174 -26.92 1.04 6.73
C ASP A 174 -27.40 1.30 5.29
N ARG A 175 -26.68 2.10 4.50
CA ARG A 175 -26.92 2.20 3.06
C ARG A 175 -26.61 0.86 2.39
N MET A 176 -27.41 0.52 1.37
CA MET A 176 -27.22 -0.69 0.56
C MET A 176 -27.05 -0.30 -0.90
N ASN A 177 -25.79 -0.15 -1.33
CA ASN A 177 -25.43 0.29 -2.68
C ASN A 177 -26.09 1.62 -3.08
N GLN A 178 -26.20 2.55 -2.13
CA GLN A 178 -26.81 3.87 -2.32
C GLN A 178 -25.79 4.94 -1.95
N TYR A 179 -25.13 5.48 -2.96
CA TYR A 179 -24.13 6.53 -2.75
C TYR A 179 -24.81 7.87 -2.39
N PRO A 180 -24.31 8.61 -1.39
CA PRO A 180 -24.87 9.92 -1.02
C PRO A 180 -24.41 11.01 -2.01
N HIS A 181 -25.05 11.11 -3.18
CA HIS A 181 -24.71 12.12 -4.17
C HIS A 181 -24.99 13.55 -3.66
N ALA A 182 -24.06 14.47 -3.89
CA ALA A 182 -24.26 15.88 -3.61
C ALA A 182 -25.13 16.49 -4.73
N ILE A 183 -26.37 16.83 -4.42
CA ILE A 183 -27.32 17.45 -5.36
C ILE A 183 -27.92 18.68 -4.69
N SER A 184 -27.61 19.86 -5.23
CA SER A 184 -28.17 21.13 -4.72
C SER A 184 -29.60 21.29 -5.19
N THR A 185 -30.42 22.00 -4.42
CA THR A 185 -31.78 22.37 -4.80
C THR A 185 -31.83 23.83 -5.22
N ALA A 186 -32.99 24.29 -5.70
CA ALA A 186 -33.19 25.69 -6.07
C ALA A 186 -32.95 26.68 -4.91
N THR A 187 -33.07 26.23 -3.67
CA THR A 187 -33.02 27.09 -2.47
C THR A 187 -31.85 26.79 -1.53
N SER A 188 -31.23 25.61 -1.64
CA SER A 188 -30.21 25.14 -0.69
C SER A 188 -29.06 24.46 -1.41
N ALA A 189 -27.83 24.72 -0.96
CA ALA A 189 -26.66 23.98 -1.40
C ALA A 189 -26.73 22.51 -0.92
N ALA A 190 -26.10 21.61 -1.68
CA ALA A 190 -25.98 20.21 -1.30
C ALA A 190 -25.18 20.04 -0.02
N GLU A 191 -25.58 19.06 0.80
CA GLU A 191 -24.73 18.55 1.88
C GLU A 191 -23.54 17.76 1.32
N PRO A 192 -22.39 17.71 2.03
CA PRO A 192 -21.26 16.88 1.63
C PRO A 192 -21.65 15.40 1.52
N SER A 193 -21.17 14.75 0.46
CA SER A 193 -21.22 13.29 0.33
C SER A 193 -20.37 12.60 1.40
N LEU A 194 -19.20 13.18 1.70
CA LEU A 194 -18.32 12.74 2.77
C LEU A 194 -17.91 13.95 3.61
N TYR A 195 -18.00 13.82 4.93
CA TYR A 195 -17.47 14.83 5.86
C TYR A 195 -15.95 14.72 5.96
N GLY A 196 -15.31 15.88 6.01
CA GLY A 196 -13.90 16.01 6.33
C GLY A 196 -13.63 15.57 7.77
N GLN A 197 -12.44 15.05 8.00
CA GLN A 197 -11.99 14.59 9.31
C GLN A 197 -10.49 14.78 9.45
N VAL A 198 -10.04 14.85 10.70
CA VAL A 198 -8.61 14.89 11.04
C VAL A 198 -8.09 13.47 11.15
N LEU A 199 -7.01 13.17 10.42
CA LEU A 199 -6.28 11.91 10.48
C LEU A 199 -5.12 12.07 11.47
N ASN A 200 -4.89 11.05 12.29
CA ASN A 200 -3.77 10.96 13.24
C ASN A 200 -2.96 9.70 12.91
N ILE A 201 -1.89 9.81 12.14
CA ILE A 201 -1.20 8.65 11.57
C ILE A 201 0.03 8.31 12.41
N PRO A 202 0.08 7.15 13.11
CA PRO A 202 1.25 6.75 13.87
C PRO A 202 2.44 6.45 12.96
N LEU A 203 3.64 6.93 13.32
CA LEU A 203 4.84 6.82 12.48
C LEU A 203 5.70 5.56 12.76
N HIS A 204 5.42 4.82 13.83
CA HIS A 204 6.03 3.52 14.16
C HIS A 204 7.58 3.47 14.16
N PHE A 205 8.25 4.58 14.48
CA PHE A 205 9.71 4.54 14.71
C PHE A 205 10.04 3.79 16.01
N TRP A 206 11.29 3.32 16.17
CA TRP A 206 11.70 2.53 17.34
C TRP A 206 11.41 3.23 18.68
N PHE A 207 11.55 4.55 18.73
CA PHE A 207 11.30 5.36 19.92
C PHE A 207 9.81 5.72 20.12
N CYS A 208 8.93 5.30 19.20
CA CYS A 208 7.47 5.49 19.29
C CYS A 208 6.73 4.23 19.76
N GLU A 209 7.37 3.06 19.71
CA GLU A 209 6.72 1.80 20.08
C GLU A 209 6.91 1.44 21.56
N ASN A 210 7.97 1.96 22.18
CA ASN A 210 8.26 1.70 23.59
C ASN A 210 8.89 2.91 24.28
N VAL A 211 8.32 3.29 25.42
CA VAL A 211 8.82 4.40 26.25
C VAL A 211 10.26 4.20 26.75
N GLY A 212 10.69 2.95 26.96
CA GLY A 212 12.06 2.61 27.33
C GLY A 212 13.09 2.83 26.21
N ALA A 213 12.62 3.04 24.98
CA ALA A 213 13.43 3.40 23.81
C ALA A 213 13.25 4.87 23.38
N ALA A 214 12.60 5.69 24.22
CA ALA A 214 12.41 7.12 23.96
C ALA A 214 13.75 7.81 23.66
N LEU A 215 13.75 8.69 22.66
CA LEU A 215 14.97 9.30 22.14
C LEU A 215 15.40 10.46 23.06
N PRO A 216 16.60 10.41 23.68
CA PRO A 216 17.06 11.46 24.58
C PRO A 216 17.61 12.65 23.80
N ILE A 217 16.71 13.54 23.38
CA ILE A 217 17.03 14.79 22.70
C ILE A 217 17.96 15.71 23.52
N SER A 218 17.90 15.64 24.85
CA SER A 218 18.84 16.35 25.74
C SER A 218 20.28 15.83 25.68
N ALA A 219 20.51 14.59 25.25
CA ALA A 219 21.83 14.02 25.04
C ALA A 219 22.36 14.26 23.61
N LEU A 220 21.62 15.00 22.77
CA LEU A 220 21.92 15.26 21.36
C LEU A 220 22.33 16.72 21.10
N THR A 221 23.13 17.32 21.99
CA THR A 221 23.52 18.74 21.93
C THR A 221 24.17 19.16 20.60
N TYR A 222 24.89 18.26 19.93
CA TYR A 222 25.56 18.51 18.66
C TYR A 222 24.91 17.77 17.49
N SER A 223 23.74 17.16 17.72
CA SER A 223 22.99 16.41 16.71
C SER A 223 21.63 17.05 16.48
N THR A 224 21.34 17.43 15.24
CA THR A 224 19.99 17.88 14.87
C THR A 224 19.17 16.68 14.40
N VAL A 225 18.02 16.47 15.03
CA VAL A 225 17.04 15.44 14.65
C VAL A 225 15.91 16.08 13.86
N GLU A 226 15.60 15.50 12.70
CA GLU A 226 14.50 15.90 11.85
C GLU A 226 13.66 14.69 11.47
N ILE A 227 12.34 14.89 11.42
CA ILE A 227 11.41 13.93 10.82
C ILE A 227 11.04 14.46 9.44
N VAL A 228 11.29 13.65 8.43
CA VAL A 228 10.99 13.94 7.03
C VAL A 228 9.85 13.06 6.58
N ILE A 229 8.83 13.64 5.97
CA ILE A 229 7.66 12.92 5.45
C ILE A 229 7.46 13.31 4.01
N GLU A 230 7.33 12.31 3.15
CA GLU A 230 6.95 12.52 1.76
C GLU A 230 5.55 11.99 1.51
N LEU A 231 4.67 12.85 0.99
CA LEU A 231 3.28 12.54 0.67
C LEU A 231 3.05 12.42 -0.83
N LYS A 232 2.13 11.53 -1.22
CA LYS A 232 1.63 11.37 -2.59
C LYS A 232 0.89 12.60 -3.09
N ASN A 233 0.74 12.72 -4.41
CA ASN A 233 -0.13 13.75 -4.99
C ASN A 233 -1.62 13.43 -4.77
N MET A 234 -2.48 14.44 -4.90
CA MET A 234 -3.91 14.29 -4.60
C MET A 234 -4.63 13.24 -5.45
N TYR A 235 -4.26 13.08 -6.73
CA TYR A 235 -4.95 12.17 -7.67
C TYR A 235 -4.64 10.70 -7.44
N GLN A 236 -3.66 10.41 -6.57
CA GLN A 236 -3.38 9.06 -6.08
C GLN A 236 -4.24 8.68 -4.87
N LEU A 237 -4.98 9.61 -4.27
CA LEU A 237 -5.64 9.39 -2.98
C LEU A 237 -7.12 9.01 -3.11
N PHE A 238 -7.70 9.07 -4.30
CA PHE A 238 -9.11 8.78 -4.51
C PHE A 238 -9.39 8.07 -5.83
N THR A 239 -10.62 7.58 -5.96
CA THR A 239 -11.18 6.99 -7.18
C THR A 239 -12.58 7.53 -7.43
N ILE A 240 -13.00 7.52 -8.70
CA ILE A 240 -14.32 7.95 -9.16
C ILE A 240 -14.84 6.99 -10.22
N ARG A 241 -16.13 7.02 -10.52
CA ARG A 241 -16.68 6.37 -11.72
C ARG A 241 -16.36 7.22 -12.95
N ASP A 242 -15.99 6.57 -14.04
CA ASP A 242 -15.76 7.24 -15.31
C ASP A 242 -17.10 7.70 -15.90
N VAL A 243 -17.33 9.00 -15.87
CA VAL A 243 -18.56 9.61 -16.40
C VAL A 243 -18.43 10.04 -17.86
N ARG A 244 -17.25 9.88 -18.49
CA ARG A 244 -17.02 10.28 -19.89
C ARG A 244 -17.78 9.35 -20.81
N GLU A 245 -18.75 9.87 -21.55
CA GLU A 245 -19.49 9.08 -22.56
C GLU A 245 -18.59 8.71 -23.76
N GLN A 246 -17.61 9.57 -24.09
CA GLN A 246 -16.68 9.37 -25.20
C GLN A 246 -15.25 9.78 -24.83
N ILE A 247 -14.26 9.08 -25.41
CA ILE A 247 -12.83 9.41 -25.34
C ILE A 247 -12.30 9.49 -26.77
N GLY A 248 -11.77 10.65 -27.18
CA GLY A 248 -11.26 10.83 -28.55
C GLY A 248 -12.32 10.66 -29.65
N GLY A 249 -13.59 10.94 -29.34
CA GLY A 249 -14.73 10.78 -30.27
C GLY A 249 -15.27 9.35 -30.39
N VAL A 250 -14.73 8.39 -29.64
CA VAL A 250 -15.20 7.00 -29.59
C VAL A 250 -15.90 6.74 -28.27
N ALA A 251 -16.95 5.91 -28.27
CA ALA A 251 -17.65 5.51 -27.05
C ALA A 251 -16.69 4.92 -26.02
N ASN A 252 -16.79 5.37 -24.77
CA ASN A 252 -15.90 4.93 -23.70
C ASN A 252 -16.28 3.52 -23.22
N PRO A 253 -15.43 2.49 -23.39
CA PRO A 253 -15.71 1.14 -22.90
C PRO A 253 -15.75 1.04 -21.37
N ASN A 254 -15.14 2.00 -20.66
CA ASN A 254 -15.10 2.05 -19.21
C ASN A 254 -16.20 2.95 -18.61
N PHE A 255 -17.18 3.38 -19.40
CA PHE A 255 -18.25 4.25 -18.90
C PHE A 255 -18.96 3.60 -17.70
N GLY A 256 -19.01 4.34 -16.58
CA GLY A 256 -19.57 3.86 -15.32
C GLY A 256 -18.72 2.86 -14.55
N VAL A 257 -17.48 2.58 -14.97
CA VAL A 257 -16.51 1.76 -14.23
C VAL A 257 -15.70 2.67 -13.29
N ARG A 258 -15.35 2.16 -12.11
CA ARG A 258 -14.50 2.88 -11.15
C ARG A 258 -13.06 2.89 -11.63
N ILE A 259 -12.47 4.09 -11.69
CA ILE A 259 -11.10 4.32 -12.13
C ILE A 259 -10.33 5.26 -11.21
N ALA A 260 -9.00 5.23 -11.31
CA ALA A 260 -8.19 6.37 -10.88
C ALA A 260 -8.55 7.61 -11.72
N PRO A 261 -8.68 8.79 -11.09
CA PRO A 261 -9.02 10.03 -11.77
C PRO A 261 -7.94 10.41 -12.78
N ASP A 262 -8.35 10.80 -13.98
CA ASP A 262 -7.46 11.30 -15.03
C ASP A 262 -7.23 12.81 -14.83
N PRO A 263 -6.03 13.25 -14.40
CA PRO A 263 -5.77 14.66 -14.10
C PRO A 263 -5.76 15.54 -15.36
N SER A 264 -5.70 14.96 -16.56
CA SER A 264 -5.81 15.70 -17.82
C SER A 264 -7.25 16.04 -18.20
N SER A 265 -8.23 15.35 -17.59
CA SER A 265 -9.65 15.53 -17.90
C SER A 265 -10.28 16.61 -17.01
N PRO A 266 -10.83 17.69 -17.57
CA PRO A 266 -11.40 18.81 -16.78
C PRO A 266 -12.65 18.41 -15.98
N ILE A 267 -13.27 17.28 -16.31
CA ILE A 267 -14.45 16.79 -15.59
C ILE A 267 -14.08 15.87 -14.41
N MET A 268 -12.81 15.51 -14.25
CA MET A 268 -12.31 14.61 -13.20
C MET A 268 -11.36 15.30 -12.21
N THR A 269 -11.19 16.61 -12.34
CA THR A 269 -10.31 17.41 -11.49
C THR A 269 -10.88 17.56 -10.07
N MET A 270 -9.98 17.68 -9.08
CA MET A 270 -10.35 17.75 -7.66
C MET A 270 -11.31 18.91 -7.32
N ASN A 271 -11.22 20.05 -8.01
CA ASN A 271 -12.10 21.20 -7.79
C ASN A 271 -13.59 20.91 -7.98
N ASN A 272 -13.93 19.90 -8.78
CA ASN A 272 -15.32 19.45 -8.96
C ASN A 272 -15.90 18.81 -7.70
N PHE A 273 -15.06 18.52 -6.70
CA PHE A 273 -15.46 17.81 -5.48
C PHE A 273 -15.26 18.62 -4.18
N LEU A 274 -14.61 19.79 -4.24
CA LEU A 274 -14.28 20.60 -3.05
C LEU A 274 -15.34 21.65 -2.67
N SER A 275 -16.37 21.83 -3.50
CA SER A 275 -17.48 22.74 -3.21
C SER A 275 -18.82 22.15 -3.67
N PRO A 276 -19.96 22.57 -3.08
CA PRO A 276 -21.27 22.10 -3.52
C PRO A 276 -21.50 22.37 -5.01
N PRO A 277 -22.20 21.49 -5.73
CA PRO A 277 -22.60 21.74 -7.10
C PRO A 277 -23.67 22.83 -7.21
N THR A 278 -23.81 23.45 -8.38
CA THR A 278 -24.95 24.32 -8.70
C THR A 278 -26.22 23.51 -8.94
N TYR A 279 -27.39 24.12 -8.74
CA TYR A 279 -28.67 23.54 -9.16
C TYR A 279 -28.83 23.70 -10.67
N SER A 280 -28.45 22.67 -11.42
CA SER A 280 -28.47 22.64 -12.89
C SER A 280 -28.55 21.19 -13.41
N PRO A 281 -29.15 20.92 -14.58
CA PRO A 281 -29.07 19.61 -15.24
C PRO A 281 -27.63 19.14 -15.49
N ALA A 282 -26.73 20.07 -15.78
CA ALA A 282 -25.29 19.88 -15.81
C ALA A 282 -24.67 20.68 -14.66
N PRO A 283 -24.58 20.10 -13.45
CA PRO A 283 -24.09 20.81 -12.28
C PRO A 283 -22.58 21.08 -12.40
N VAL A 284 -22.17 22.27 -11.98
CA VAL A 284 -20.75 22.68 -11.87
C VAL A 284 -20.44 23.06 -10.43
N PRO A 285 -19.18 22.97 -9.96
CA PRO A 285 -18.83 23.43 -8.62
C PRO A 285 -19.15 24.91 -8.44
N THR A 286 -19.73 25.27 -7.30
CA THR A 286 -20.02 26.67 -6.94
C THR A 286 -18.74 27.52 -6.78
N ASN A 287 -17.62 26.90 -6.41
CA ASN A 287 -16.30 27.52 -6.44
C ASN A 287 -15.34 26.73 -7.36
N PRO A 288 -15.33 27.01 -8.67
CA PRO A 288 -14.49 26.28 -9.63
C PRO A 288 -12.99 26.55 -9.47
N THR A 289 -12.62 27.65 -8.77
CA THR A 289 -11.21 28.03 -8.54
C THR A 289 -10.56 27.32 -7.36
N LEU A 290 -11.35 26.61 -6.54
CA LEU A 290 -10.87 25.86 -5.39
C LEU A 290 -10.20 24.55 -5.84
N MET A 291 -8.91 24.62 -6.16
CA MET A 291 -8.13 23.48 -6.65
C MET A 291 -7.51 22.62 -5.54
N PHE A 292 -7.35 23.19 -4.34
CA PHE A 292 -6.68 22.57 -3.20
C PHE A 292 -7.51 22.77 -1.94
N TRP A 293 -7.39 21.85 -0.98
CA TRP A 293 -7.90 22.04 0.37
C TRP A 293 -6.78 22.35 1.35
N LYS A 294 -7.14 22.88 2.52
CA LYS A 294 -6.20 23.19 3.59
C LYS A 294 -5.85 21.91 4.36
N LEU A 295 -4.74 21.28 4.00
CA LEU A 295 -4.25 20.05 4.66
C LEU A 295 -3.87 20.27 6.14
N SER A 296 -3.31 21.44 6.48
CA SER A 296 -2.82 21.81 7.82
C SER A 296 -1.96 20.71 8.48
N PRO A 297 -0.87 20.25 7.84
CA PRO A 297 -0.08 19.14 8.37
C PRO A 297 0.80 19.60 9.54
N PHE A 298 0.92 18.76 10.58
CA PHE A 298 1.93 18.88 11.66
C PHE A 298 2.23 17.50 12.24
N ILE A 299 3.27 17.38 13.07
CA ILE A 299 3.53 16.14 13.83
C ILE A 299 3.21 16.39 15.29
N GLU A 300 2.30 15.62 15.86
CA GLU A 300 2.06 15.58 17.31
C GLU A 300 3.10 14.64 17.92
N ALA A 301 3.96 15.15 18.82
CA ALA A 301 4.99 14.37 19.48
C ALA A 301 4.85 14.42 21.00
N ASN A 302 5.00 13.28 21.67
CA ASN A 302 4.93 13.19 23.12
C ASN A 302 6.31 13.45 23.75
N TYR A 303 6.44 14.51 24.53
CA TYR A 303 7.67 14.90 25.20
C TYR A 303 7.65 14.46 26.66
N ILE A 304 8.79 13.96 27.15
CA ILE A 304 8.94 13.50 28.53
C ILE A 304 9.88 14.45 29.27
N PHE A 305 9.38 15.00 30.38
CA PHE A 305 10.10 15.84 31.32
C PHE A 305 10.63 15.00 32.46
N LEU A 306 11.90 15.20 32.78
CA LEU A 306 12.61 14.47 33.82
C LEU A 306 13.06 15.42 34.93
N ASN A 307 13.22 14.89 36.13
CA ASN A 307 13.84 15.64 37.22
C ASN A 307 15.34 15.88 36.96
N ASP A 308 15.93 16.83 37.70
CA ASP A 308 17.33 17.24 37.50
C ASP A 308 18.32 16.08 37.64
N ALA A 309 18.07 15.16 38.57
CA ALA A 309 18.97 14.03 38.82
C ALA A 309 19.01 13.06 37.62
N GLU A 310 17.85 12.72 37.07
CA GLU A 310 17.73 11.84 35.90
C GLU A 310 18.20 12.55 34.63
N LEU A 311 17.89 13.84 34.47
CA LEU A 311 18.44 14.67 33.38
C LEU A 311 19.97 14.63 33.37
N ILE A 312 20.62 14.88 34.52
CA ILE A 312 22.08 14.84 34.63
C ILE A 312 22.61 13.44 34.27
N HIS A 313 21.92 12.38 34.67
CA HIS A 313 22.29 11.01 34.36
C HIS A 313 22.20 10.72 32.85
N ILE A 314 21.10 11.11 32.20
CA ILE A 314 20.88 10.92 30.76
C ILE A 314 21.85 11.75 29.93
N THR A 315 22.13 13.00 30.29
CA THR A 315 23.05 13.82 29.48
C THR A 315 24.52 13.38 29.59
N LYS A 316 24.93 12.79 30.72
CA LYS A 316 26.32 12.36 30.95
C LYS A 316 26.65 10.99 30.40
N ASN A 317 25.69 10.07 30.44
CA ASN A 317 25.95 8.68 30.07
C ASN A 317 25.76 8.44 28.57
N GLU A 318 26.46 7.43 28.08
CA GLU A 318 26.30 6.95 26.72
C GLU A 318 25.02 6.10 26.62
N HIS A 319 24.27 6.29 25.54
CA HIS A 319 23.06 5.52 25.28
C HIS A 319 23.26 4.64 24.05
N SER A 320 22.69 3.44 24.10
CA SER A 320 22.64 2.52 22.96
C SER A 320 21.24 1.95 22.85
N PHE A 321 20.59 2.18 21.71
CA PHE A 321 19.25 1.71 21.43
C PHE A 321 19.28 0.66 20.33
N ILE A 322 18.46 -0.38 20.47
CA ILE A 322 18.12 -1.26 19.36
C ILE A 322 17.05 -0.54 18.55
N MET A 323 17.25 -0.46 17.24
CA MET A 323 16.29 0.11 16.30
C MET A 323 15.97 -0.90 15.21
N ASN A 324 14.72 -0.89 14.77
CA ASN A 324 14.27 -1.72 13.66
C ASN A 324 14.36 -0.91 12.37
N GLN A 325 15.11 -1.44 11.42
CA GLN A 325 15.22 -0.92 10.06
C GLN A 325 14.49 -1.86 9.10
N VAL A 326 14.01 -1.30 8.00
CA VAL A 326 13.26 -2.05 6.99
C VAL A 326 13.83 -1.76 5.63
N ASP A 327 14.38 -2.80 5.00
CA ASP A 327 14.82 -2.78 3.62
C ASP A 327 13.69 -3.27 2.72
N VAL A 328 13.46 -2.57 1.61
CA VAL A 328 12.41 -2.91 0.64
C VAL A 328 13.03 -3.23 -0.70
N THR A 329 12.71 -4.41 -1.24
CA THR A 329 13.06 -4.80 -2.60
C THR A 329 11.79 -5.11 -3.39
N SER A 330 11.75 -4.71 -4.66
CA SER A 330 10.61 -4.97 -5.55
C SER A 330 11.01 -5.74 -6.80
N GLY A 331 10.09 -6.54 -7.32
CA GLY A 331 10.20 -7.21 -8.61
C GLY A 331 8.90 -7.08 -9.40
N ASP A 332 8.98 -6.71 -10.67
CA ASP A 332 7.83 -6.43 -11.52
C ASP A 332 7.71 -7.44 -12.68
N GLY A 333 6.51 -7.52 -13.27
CA GLY A 333 6.29 -8.35 -14.46
C GLY A 333 6.27 -9.86 -14.18
N LEU A 334 6.10 -10.25 -12.91
CA LEU A 334 6.19 -11.65 -12.49
C LEU A 334 4.86 -12.39 -12.74
N ALA A 335 4.95 -13.65 -13.15
CA ALA A 335 3.80 -14.55 -13.33
C ALA A 335 4.26 -16.01 -13.41
N GLY A 336 3.39 -16.96 -13.05
CA GLY A 336 3.67 -18.39 -13.18
C GLY A 336 4.78 -18.91 -12.26
N ALA A 337 5.42 -20.01 -12.67
CA ALA A 337 6.35 -20.75 -11.81
C ALA A 337 7.75 -20.12 -11.73
N SER A 338 8.43 -20.36 -10.59
CA SER A 338 9.87 -20.16 -10.41
C SER A 338 10.38 -18.74 -10.72
N ASN A 339 9.76 -17.74 -10.10
CA ASN A 339 10.20 -16.35 -10.15
C ASN A 339 11.18 -16.05 -9.01
N ASP A 340 12.40 -15.65 -9.37
CA ASP A 340 13.46 -15.28 -8.41
C ASP A 340 13.48 -13.78 -8.17
N THR A 341 13.23 -13.37 -6.92
CA THR A 341 13.43 -11.99 -6.48
C THR A 341 14.66 -11.92 -5.59
N LEU A 342 15.66 -11.13 -5.99
CA LEU A 342 16.83 -10.88 -5.15
C LEU A 342 16.41 -9.98 -3.97
N VAL A 343 16.64 -10.46 -2.76
CA VAL A 343 16.24 -9.76 -1.53
C VAL A 343 17.46 -9.11 -0.91
N LEU A 344 17.31 -7.84 -0.53
CA LEU A 344 18.32 -7.13 0.24
C LEU A 344 18.20 -7.55 1.71
N MET A 345 19.21 -8.24 2.21
CA MET A 345 19.33 -8.58 3.63
C MET A 345 20.60 -7.95 4.19
N ARG A 346 20.46 -7.17 5.26
CA ARG A 346 21.56 -6.51 5.97
C ARG A 346 21.32 -6.63 7.46
N ASN A 347 22.41 -6.54 8.24
CA ASN A 347 22.38 -6.62 9.70
C ASN A 347 21.69 -7.90 10.20
N LEU A 348 21.02 -7.83 11.35
CA LEU A 348 20.38 -8.97 11.99
C LEU A 348 18.89 -9.01 11.61
N CYS A 349 18.57 -9.69 10.52
CA CYS A 349 17.21 -9.82 10.00
C CYS A 349 16.32 -10.63 10.94
N THR A 350 15.16 -10.08 11.32
CA THR A 350 14.19 -10.69 12.24
C THR A 350 13.06 -11.37 11.51
N GLN A 351 12.57 -10.77 10.44
CA GLN A 351 11.51 -11.31 9.61
C GLN A 351 11.59 -10.79 8.18
N MET A 352 10.93 -11.52 7.30
CA MET A 352 10.65 -11.10 5.95
C MET A 352 9.15 -11.15 5.72
N VAL A 353 8.61 -10.07 5.19
CA VAL A 353 7.19 -9.90 4.87
C VAL A 353 7.11 -9.54 3.41
N TRP A 354 6.23 -10.15 2.65
CA TRP A 354 6.06 -9.79 1.25
C TRP A 354 4.61 -9.82 0.83
N VAL A 355 4.34 -8.99 -0.17
CA VAL A 355 3.04 -8.88 -0.83
C VAL A 355 3.25 -8.97 -2.33
N ALA A 356 2.29 -9.60 -3.01
CA ALA A 356 2.16 -9.50 -4.45
C ALA A 356 0.92 -8.66 -4.76
N GLN A 357 0.98 -7.85 -5.82
CA GLN A 357 -0.13 -7.03 -6.26
C GLN A 357 -0.19 -7.04 -7.78
N ARG A 358 -1.41 -7.06 -8.34
CA ARG A 358 -1.58 -6.94 -9.78
C ARG A 358 -1.20 -5.54 -10.24
N PHE A 359 -0.46 -5.44 -11.34
CA PHE A 359 0.02 -4.16 -11.86
C PHE A 359 -1.13 -3.21 -12.26
N ASP A 360 -2.25 -3.76 -12.76
CA ASP A 360 -3.44 -2.99 -13.12
C ASP A 360 -4.18 -2.43 -11.90
N ARG A 361 -4.08 -3.04 -10.72
CA ARG A 361 -4.66 -2.50 -9.47
C ARG A 361 -3.91 -1.26 -8.99
N LEU A 362 -2.59 -1.27 -9.08
CA LEU A 362 -1.75 -0.13 -8.73
C LEU A 362 -2.10 1.11 -9.56
N GLN A 363 -2.36 0.93 -10.86
CA GLN A 363 -2.77 2.01 -11.77
C GLN A 363 -4.16 2.57 -11.48
N GLN A 364 -5.01 1.81 -10.77
CA GLN A 364 -6.38 2.20 -10.40
C GLN A 364 -6.47 2.76 -8.97
N ASN A 365 -5.34 3.11 -8.36
CA ASN A 365 -5.24 3.53 -6.95
C ASN A 365 -5.76 2.48 -5.93
N ASP A 366 -5.82 1.20 -6.30
CA ASP A 366 -6.25 0.11 -5.42
C ASP A 366 -5.04 -0.50 -4.68
N TYR A 367 -4.42 0.32 -3.82
CA TYR A 367 -3.14 -0.01 -3.16
C TYR A 367 -3.22 -1.17 -2.15
N ASP A 368 -4.40 -1.43 -1.60
CA ASP A 368 -4.60 -2.42 -0.53
C ASP A 368 -5.06 -3.79 -1.06
N ASN A 369 -5.18 -3.93 -2.37
CA ASN A 369 -5.53 -5.20 -2.99
C ASN A 369 -4.26 -6.00 -3.32
N TYR A 370 -3.92 -6.93 -2.44
CA TYR A 370 -2.83 -7.90 -2.62
C TYR A 370 -3.32 -9.26 -3.11
N THR A 371 -4.51 -9.29 -3.72
CA THR A 371 -5.13 -10.51 -4.23
C THR A 371 -5.17 -10.51 -5.75
N ASN A 372 -5.37 -11.69 -6.33
CA ASN A 372 -5.56 -11.86 -7.76
C ASN A 372 -6.96 -11.37 -8.21
N TRP A 373 -7.89 -11.21 -7.27
CA TRP A 373 -9.25 -10.75 -7.57
C TRP A 373 -9.32 -9.22 -7.70
N VAL A 374 -10.26 -8.72 -8.51
CA VAL A 374 -10.51 -7.28 -8.63
C VAL A 374 -11.05 -6.73 -7.31
N ASP A 375 -11.96 -7.46 -6.66
CA ASP A 375 -12.41 -7.21 -5.29
C ASP A 375 -11.82 -8.31 -4.39
N PRO A 376 -11.00 -7.97 -3.38
CA PRO A 376 -10.41 -8.96 -2.48
C PRO A 376 -11.41 -9.85 -1.77
N TYR A 377 -12.69 -9.47 -1.68
CA TYR A 377 -13.72 -10.17 -0.92
C TYR A 377 -14.81 -10.79 -1.80
N LYS A 378 -14.75 -10.63 -3.12
CA LYS A 378 -15.74 -11.18 -4.05
C LYS A 378 -15.06 -11.90 -5.21
N PRO A 379 -15.47 -13.14 -5.54
CA PRO A 379 -14.91 -13.86 -6.66
C PRO A 379 -15.23 -13.14 -7.99
N PRO A 380 -14.40 -13.30 -9.03
CA PRO A 380 -14.71 -12.78 -10.36
C PRO A 380 -16.04 -13.34 -10.90
N GLN A 381 -16.94 -12.45 -11.28
CA GLN A 381 -18.21 -12.79 -11.91
C GLN A 381 -18.19 -12.37 -13.38
N ASP A 382 -18.71 -13.21 -14.28
CA ASP A 382 -19.07 -12.84 -15.65
C ASP A 382 -20.57 -13.06 -15.79
N SER A 383 -21.23 -12.01 -16.23
CA SER A 383 -22.67 -11.99 -16.47
C SER A 383 -23.02 -12.20 -17.94
N THR A 384 -22.03 -12.36 -18.81
CA THR A 384 -22.24 -12.49 -20.25
C THR A 384 -23.08 -13.74 -20.55
N GLY A 385 -24.25 -13.53 -21.17
CA GLY A 385 -25.19 -14.61 -21.49
C GLY A 385 -26.11 -15.07 -20.34
N MET A 386 -26.07 -14.43 -19.17
CA MET A 386 -27.02 -14.69 -18.09
C MET A 386 -28.41 -14.08 -18.42
N LEU A 387 -29.40 -14.92 -18.71
CA LEU A 387 -30.73 -14.47 -19.15
C LEU A 387 -31.84 -14.56 -18.09
N TYR A 388 -31.64 -15.32 -17.01
CA TYR A 388 -32.74 -15.73 -16.11
C TYR A 388 -32.59 -15.28 -14.65
N MET A 389 -31.47 -14.68 -14.25
CA MET A 389 -31.23 -14.22 -12.88
C MET A 389 -30.24 -13.05 -12.84
N THR A 390 -30.40 -12.13 -11.89
CA THR A 390 -29.47 -11.02 -11.69
C THR A 390 -28.06 -11.55 -11.38
N PRO A 391 -26.99 -11.07 -12.05
CA PRO A 391 -25.63 -11.61 -11.88
C PRO A 391 -25.11 -11.66 -10.45
N GLN A 392 -25.61 -10.78 -9.58
CA GLN A 392 -25.27 -10.69 -8.16
C GLN A 392 -25.61 -11.98 -7.38
N TYR A 393 -26.48 -12.84 -7.90
CA TYR A 393 -26.82 -14.14 -7.32
C TYR A 393 -26.06 -15.31 -7.94
N SER A 394 -25.12 -15.06 -8.85
CA SER A 394 -24.23 -16.07 -9.43
C SER A 394 -22.99 -16.30 -8.56
N SER A 395 -22.51 -17.54 -8.48
CA SER A 395 -21.21 -17.86 -7.87
C SER A 395 -20.01 -17.41 -8.72
N GLY A 396 -20.26 -16.86 -9.91
CA GLY A 396 -19.24 -16.32 -10.83
C GLY A 396 -18.92 -17.26 -11.99
N VAL A 397 -17.78 -17.05 -12.64
CA VAL A 397 -17.32 -17.90 -13.75
C VAL A 397 -16.52 -19.08 -13.24
N ALA A 398 -16.78 -20.26 -13.80
CA ALA A 398 -15.86 -21.40 -13.68
C ALA A 398 -14.58 -21.11 -14.50
N LEU A 399 -13.62 -20.45 -13.86
CA LEU A 399 -12.27 -20.26 -14.40
C LEU A 399 -11.34 -21.37 -13.88
N PRO A 400 -10.34 -21.81 -14.67
CA PRO A 400 -9.34 -22.76 -14.21
C PRO A 400 -8.72 -22.34 -12.89
N THR A 401 -8.61 -23.26 -11.93
CA THR A 401 -8.16 -22.99 -10.56
C THR A 401 -6.78 -22.32 -10.52
N ASN A 402 -5.90 -22.65 -11.46
CA ASN A 402 -4.57 -22.07 -11.61
C ASN A 402 -4.54 -20.62 -12.15
N THR A 403 -5.70 -20.06 -12.50
CA THR A 403 -5.85 -18.69 -13.03
C THR A 403 -6.77 -17.83 -12.14
N SER A 404 -7.72 -18.43 -11.43
CA SER A 404 -8.77 -17.72 -10.68
C SER A 404 -8.67 -17.78 -9.16
N GLN A 405 -7.66 -18.46 -8.62
CA GLN A 405 -7.39 -18.44 -7.19
C GLN A 405 -7.25 -17.00 -6.67
N ARG A 406 -7.73 -16.75 -5.45
CA ARG A 406 -7.69 -15.43 -4.80
C ARG A 406 -6.26 -15.04 -4.43
N ASP A 407 -5.53 -15.97 -3.81
CA ASP A 407 -4.13 -15.76 -3.47
C ASP A 407 -3.26 -15.74 -4.74
N ILE A 408 -2.33 -14.79 -4.80
CA ILE A 408 -1.40 -14.67 -5.94
C ILE A 408 -0.27 -15.68 -5.80
N LEU A 409 0.25 -15.86 -4.58
CA LEU A 409 1.29 -16.85 -4.29
C LEU A 409 0.68 -18.25 -4.26
N LEU A 410 1.42 -19.24 -4.78
CA LEU A 410 1.09 -20.67 -4.69
C LEU A 410 2.06 -21.41 -3.76
N GLU A 411 3.35 -21.15 -3.93
CA GLU A 411 4.42 -21.71 -3.13
C GLU A 411 5.63 -20.76 -3.11
N SER A 412 6.45 -20.89 -2.06
CA SER A 412 7.66 -20.10 -1.89
C SER A 412 8.76 -20.86 -1.18
N ALA A 413 10.00 -20.49 -1.47
CA ALA A 413 11.20 -20.89 -0.75
C ALA A 413 12.18 -19.71 -0.59
N ILE A 414 12.90 -19.69 0.53
CA ILE A 414 14.05 -18.80 0.73
C ILE A 414 15.32 -19.56 0.37
N ILE A 415 16.11 -18.99 -0.54
CA ILE A 415 17.38 -19.55 -0.97
C ILE A 415 18.49 -18.59 -0.51
N LEU A 416 19.45 -19.13 0.22
CA LEU A 416 20.62 -18.40 0.73
C LEU A 416 21.88 -18.98 0.10
N ASP A 417 22.56 -18.19 -0.72
CA ASP A 417 23.79 -18.59 -1.43
C ASP A 417 23.67 -19.93 -2.18
N GLY A 418 22.53 -20.12 -2.85
CA GLY A 418 22.24 -21.31 -3.67
C GLY A 418 21.72 -22.52 -2.89
N LYS A 419 21.57 -22.43 -1.56
CA LYS A 419 20.96 -23.49 -0.74
C LYS A 419 19.59 -23.10 -0.22
N GLU A 420 18.65 -24.03 -0.26
CA GLU A 420 17.32 -23.85 0.31
C GLU A 420 17.40 -23.79 1.84
N ARG A 421 16.88 -22.70 2.43
CA ARG A 421 16.75 -22.56 3.89
C ARG A 421 15.68 -23.51 4.45
N PHE A 422 14.67 -23.81 3.65
CA PHE A 422 13.61 -24.79 3.91
C PHE A 422 13.02 -25.26 2.57
N SER A 423 12.41 -26.46 2.57
CA SER A 423 11.72 -26.99 1.38
C SER A 423 10.49 -26.15 1.04
N TYR A 424 10.18 -26.02 -0.26
CA TYR A 424 9.03 -25.27 -0.76
C TYR A 424 7.77 -25.51 0.08
N LYS A 425 7.19 -24.40 0.54
CA LYS A 425 5.94 -24.40 1.29
C LYS A 425 4.86 -23.72 0.49
N GLN A 426 3.63 -24.17 0.69
CA GLN A 426 2.47 -23.57 0.06
C GLN A 426 2.04 -22.30 0.78
N THR A 427 1.19 -21.50 0.13
CA THR A 427 0.69 -20.21 0.62
C THR A 427 0.13 -20.20 2.03
N TYR A 428 -0.58 -21.25 2.45
CA TYR A 428 -1.14 -21.35 3.81
C TYR A 428 -0.04 -21.34 4.89
N PHE A 429 1.17 -21.79 4.57
CA PHE A 429 2.28 -21.78 5.52
C PHE A 429 2.68 -20.35 5.88
N PHE A 430 2.76 -19.45 4.90
CA PHE A 430 3.20 -18.07 5.11
C PHE A 430 2.08 -17.12 5.54
N SER A 431 0.85 -17.37 5.12
CA SER A 431 -0.32 -16.52 5.45
C SER A 431 -1.06 -16.95 6.72
N GLN A 432 -0.96 -18.22 7.12
CA GLN A 432 -1.69 -18.76 8.27
C GLN A 432 -0.75 -19.29 9.33
N LEU A 433 0.14 -20.25 9.01
CA LEU A 433 0.97 -20.90 10.03
C LEU A 433 2.02 -19.95 10.63
N GLN A 434 2.74 -19.20 9.81
CA GLN A 434 3.73 -18.22 10.29
C GLN A 434 3.06 -17.13 11.12
N ASN A 435 1.97 -16.56 10.61
CA ASN A 435 1.20 -15.53 11.31
C ASN A 435 0.64 -16.06 12.65
N TYR A 436 0.07 -17.27 12.68
CA TYR A 436 -0.45 -17.90 13.91
C TYR A 436 0.63 -18.10 14.98
N ARG A 437 1.89 -18.34 14.60
CA ARG A 437 2.97 -18.65 15.56
C ARG A 437 3.75 -17.43 16.02
N HIS A 438 3.92 -16.43 15.18
CA HIS A 438 4.87 -15.33 15.41
C HIS A 438 4.24 -13.94 15.47
N GLN A 439 2.94 -13.83 15.16
CA GLN A 439 2.25 -12.55 15.08
C GLN A 439 1.01 -12.54 15.98
N THR A 440 0.62 -11.35 16.40
CA THR A 440 -0.53 -11.10 17.28
C THR A 440 -1.74 -10.57 16.52
N GLY A 441 -1.54 -10.04 15.31
CA GLY A 441 -2.57 -9.37 14.52
C GLY A 441 -3.52 -10.28 13.75
N GLN A 442 -4.53 -9.66 13.12
CA GLN A 442 -5.61 -10.32 12.36
C GLN A 442 -5.37 -10.36 10.85
N THR A 443 -4.11 -10.38 10.45
CA THR A 443 -3.64 -10.22 9.07
C THR A 443 -4.42 -10.98 8.00
N SER A 444 -4.73 -12.26 8.26
CA SER A 444 -5.36 -13.14 7.26
C SER A 444 -6.78 -12.76 6.89
N SER A 445 -7.47 -11.95 7.72
CA SER A 445 -8.84 -11.49 7.47
C SER A 445 -8.91 -10.01 7.07
N SER A 446 -8.04 -9.15 7.63
CA SER A 446 -8.02 -7.71 7.37
C SER A 446 -7.39 -7.39 6.01
N ILE A 447 -6.19 -7.89 5.73
CA ILE A 447 -5.43 -7.63 4.50
C ILE A 447 -5.04 -8.97 3.84
N PRO A 448 -5.91 -9.52 2.98
CA PRO A 448 -5.63 -10.77 2.27
C PRO A 448 -4.48 -10.61 1.29
N GLY A 449 -3.65 -11.65 1.14
CA GLY A 449 -2.49 -11.64 0.23
C GLY A 449 -1.17 -11.18 0.88
N LEU A 450 -1.13 -11.05 2.21
CA LEU A 450 0.09 -10.82 2.97
C LEU A 450 0.74 -12.14 3.39
N TYR A 451 2.05 -12.25 3.16
CA TYR A 451 2.86 -13.42 3.46
C TYR A 451 4.03 -13.03 4.38
N SER A 452 4.33 -13.87 5.36
CA SER A 452 5.44 -13.63 6.28
C SER A 452 6.28 -14.88 6.53
N TYR A 453 7.53 -14.65 6.92
CA TYR A 453 8.43 -15.67 7.45
C TYR A 453 9.28 -15.06 8.56
N SER A 454 9.26 -15.69 9.74
CA SER A 454 9.99 -15.22 10.92
C SER A 454 11.32 -15.95 11.11
N PHE A 455 12.38 -15.19 11.42
CA PHE A 455 13.63 -15.70 11.97
C PHE A 455 13.69 -15.57 13.51
N ALA A 456 12.78 -14.80 14.10
CA ALA A 456 12.63 -14.59 15.53
C ALA A 456 11.50 -15.46 16.12
N LEU A 457 11.52 -15.68 17.44
CA LEU A 457 10.42 -16.35 18.12
C LEU A 457 9.20 -15.43 18.24
N GLU A 458 9.42 -14.16 18.56
CA GLU A 458 8.39 -13.14 18.76
C GLU A 458 8.90 -11.73 18.39
N HIS A 459 8.03 -10.93 17.76
CA HIS A 459 8.31 -9.56 17.29
C HIS A 459 7.73 -8.45 18.17
N GLY A 460 6.77 -8.78 19.03
CA GLY A 460 6.05 -7.78 19.86
C GLY A 460 6.79 -7.33 21.13
N THR A 461 7.99 -7.86 21.39
CA THR A 461 8.75 -7.55 22.61
C THR A 461 10.02 -6.77 22.27
N THR A 462 10.49 -5.95 23.22
CA THR A 462 11.76 -5.21 23.07
C THR A 462 12.99 -6.10 23.15
N GLN A 463 12.84 -7.34 23.60
CA GLN A 463 13.94 -8.28 23.78
C GLN A 463 14.14 -9.08 22.48
N PRO A 464 15.32 -9.03 21.84
CA PRO A 464 15.60 -9.87 20.69
C PRO A 464 15.43 -11.36 21.01
N SER A 465 14.73 -12.08 20.13
CA SER A 465 14.31 -13.47 20.35
C SER A 465 14.72 -14.42 19.20
N GLY A 466 15.63 -13.98 18.34
CA GLY A 466 16.16 -14.73 17.19
C GLY A 466 16.41 -13.82 15.99
N HIS A 467 17.38 -14.17 15.15
CA HIS A 467 17.71 -13.42 13.94
C HIS A 467 18.51 -14.28 12.96
N LEU A 468 18.54 -13.85 11.69
CA LEU A 468 19.47 -14.28 10.66
C LEU A 468 20.45 -13.14 10.40
N ASN A 469 21.76 -13.38 10.42
CA ASN A 469 22.73 -12.36 10.02
C ASN A 469 22.73 -12.20 8.49
N GLY A 470 21.97 -11.22 7.98
CA GLY A 470 21.79 -10.94 6.56
C GLY A 470 23.08 -10.53 5.85
N SER A 471 23.97 -9.82 6.57
CA SER A 471 25.25 -9.35 6.01
C SER A 471 26.23 -10.48 5.67
N MET A 472 25.96 -11.72 6.10
CA MET A 472 26.79 -12.89 5.81
C MET A 472 26.36 -13.65 4.55
N PHE A 473 25.26 -13.26 3.90
CA PHE A 473 24.78 -13.91 2.68
C PHE A 473 24.94 -12.98 1.49
N ASN A 474 25.56 -13.48 0.42
CA ASN A 474 25.84 -12.68 -0.77
C ASN A 474 24.63 -12.58 -1.69
N LYS A 475 23.86 -13.68 -1.80
CA LYS A 475 22.72 -13.77 -2.71
C LYS A 475 21.50 -14.39 -2.03
N PRO A 476 20.77 -13.65 -1.18
CA PRO A 476 19.46 -14.04 -0.70
C PRO A 476 18.40 -13.92 -1.80
N ILE A 477 17.69 -15.01 -2.09
CA ILE A 477 16.64 -15.05 -3.11
C ILE A 477 15.33 -15.51 -2.47
N LEU A 478 14.26 -14.79 -2.75
CA LEU A 478 12.90 -15.25 -2.56
C LEU A 478 12.42 -15.86 -3.87
N ARG A 479 12.27 -17.18 -3.90
CA ARG A 479 11.77 -17.89 -5.07
C ARG A 479 10.29 -18.20 -4.88
N ASN A 480 9.46 -17.62 -5.74
CA ASN A 480 8.01 -17.72 -5.66
C ASN A 480 7.41 -18.31 -6.94
N THR A 481 6.39 -19.13 -6.78
CA THR A 481 5.50 -19.54 -7.86
C THR A 481 4.19 -18.79 -7.67
N TYR A 482 3.75 -18.08 -8.71
CA TYR A 482 2.52 -17.31 -8.74
C TYR A 482 1.46 -18.00 -9.60
N VAL A 483 0.20 -17.62 -9.39
CA VAL A 483 -0.91 -17.87 -10.33
C VAL A 483 -0.49 -17.44 -11.73
N GLN A 484 -0.96 -18.13 -12.77
CA GLN A 484 -0.71 -17.74 -14.15
C GLN A 484 -1.95 -17.04 -14.71
N PRO A 485 -1.89 -15.72 -14.98
CA PRO A 485 -3.01 -14.98 -15.54
C PRO A 485 -3.40 -15.52 -16.92
N ALA A 486 -4.64 -15.25 -17.33
CA ALA A 486 -5.07 -15.55 -18.68
C ALA A 486 -4.27 -14.71 -19.69
N LEU A 487 -4.08 -15.27 -20.89
CA LEU A 487 -3.51 -14.53 -22.00
C LEU A 487 -4.52 -13.47 -22.45
N ALA A 488 -4.02 -12.27 -22.74
CA ALA A 488 -4.81 -11.20 -23.31
C ALA A 488 -5.37 -11.68 -24.65
N THR A 489 -6.68 -11.53 -24.84
CA THR A 489 -7.32 -11.72 -26.13
C THR A 489 -6.86 -10.58 -27.04
N VAL A 490 -5.92 -10.87 -27.94
CA VAL A 490 -5.54 -9.93 -28.99
C VAL A 490 -6.80 -9.72 -29.84
N GLN A 491 -7.36 -8.50 -29.85
CA GLN A 491 -8.35 -8.16 -30.86
C GLN A 491 -7.68 -8.34 -32.23
N SER A 492 -8.08 -9.35 -32.98
CA SER A 492 -7.62 -9.61 -34.35
C SER A 492 -8.13 -8.48 -35.24
N GLY A 493 -7.42 -7.37 -35.24
CA GLY A 493 -7.74 -6.17 -35.99
C GLY A 493 -6.53 -5.61 -36.71
N GLN A 494 -5.69 -6.47 -37.32
CA GLN A 494 -4.67 -6.03 -38.28
C GLN A 494 -4.54 -7.03 -39.43
N THR A 495 -4.80 -6.56 -40.65
CA THR A 495 -4.53 -7.27 -41.89
C THR A 495 -3.02 -7.46 -42.01
N GLN A 496 -2.55 -8.71 -42.17
CA GLN A 496 -1.17 -8.93 -42.59
C GLN A 496 -0.98 -8.26 -43.96
N THR A 497 -0.29 -7.12 -44.02
CA THR A 497 0.08 -6.49 -45.29
C THR A 497 1.28 -7.23 -45.86
N VAL A 498 0.99 -8.21 -46.70
CA VAL A 498 1.98 -8.90 -47.52
C VAL A 498 2.50 -7.91 -48.56
N SER A 499 3.79 -7.57 -48.50
CA SER A 499 4.45 -6.70 -49.48
C SER A 499 5.53 -7.48 -50.22
N CYS A 500 5.69 -7.24 -51.51
CA CYS A 500 6.75 -7.85 -52.31
C CYS A 500 7.92 -6.89 -52.44
N VAL A 501 9.16 -7.37 -52.26
CA VAL A 501 10.39 -6.58 -52.37
C VAL A 501 11.37 -7.23 -53.33
N LEU A 502 12.28 -6.44 -53.91
CA LEU A 502 13.34 -7.00 -54.75
C LEU A 502 14.31 -7.82 -53.90
N LYS A 503 14.61 -9.04 -54.36
CA LYS A 503 15.53 -9.98 -53.71
C LYS A 503 16.90 -9.37 -53.43
N SER A 504 17.39 -8.51 -54.33
CA SER A 504 18.67 -7.81 -54.19
C SER A 504 18.69 -6.76 -53.07
N THR A 505 17.53 -6.29 -52.61
CA THR A 505 17.41 -5.22 -51.62
C THR A 505 16.84 -5.69 -50.27
N VAL A 506 16.53 -6.98 -50.14
CA VAL A 506 15.79 -7.56 -49.00
C VAL A 506 16.48 -7.33 -47.65
N ASN A 507 17.81 -7.24 -47.62
CA ASN A 507 18.59 -7.03 -46.39
C ASN A 507 18.98 -5.57 -46.14
N ASN A 508 18.52 -4.63 -46.97
CA ASN A 508 18.77 -3.21 -46.75
C ASN A 508 17.82 -2.68 -45.66
N ALA A 509 18.24 -1.64 -44.94
CA ALA A 509 17.40 -0.99 -43.93
C ALA A 509 16.05 -0.48 -44.48
N ASN A 510 16.01 -0.16 -45.79
CA ASN A 510 14.78 0.17 -46.53
C ASN A 510 14.75 -0.66 -47.83
N PRO A 511 14.14 -1.86 -47.83
CA PRO A 511 14.04 -2.70 -49.02
C PRO A 511 13.10 -2.07 -50.05
N THR A 512 13.41 -2.21 -51.34
CA THR A 512 12.60 -1.62 -52.42
C THR A 512 11.33 -2.45 -52.62
N VAL A 513 10.18 -1.89 -52.26
CA VAL A 513 8.86 -2.49 -52.45
C VAL A 513 8.47 -2.42 -53.93
N VAL A 514 8.08 -3.55 -54.51
CA VAL A 514 7.70 -3.69 -55.92
C VAL A 514 6.35 -4.38 -56.06
N ASN A 515 5.62 -4.04 -57.13
CA ASN A 515 4.41 -4.77 -57.50
C ASN A 515 4.79 -5.93 -58.44
N PRO A 516 4.62 -7.21 -58.04
CA PRO A 516 5.02 -8.36 -58.83
C PRO A 516 4.18 -8.55 -60.11
N ALA A 517 3.03 -7.87 -60.22
CA ALA A 517 2.16 -7.91 -61.39
C ALA A 517 2.41 -6.74 -62.36
N ALA A 518 3.38 -5.87 -62.10
CA ALA A 518 3.68 -4.74 -62.95
C ALA A 518 4.26 -5.22 -64.31
N VAL A 519 3.69 -4.72 -65.41
CA VAL A 519 4.09 -5.06 -66.79
C VAL A 519 4.61 -3.83 -67.52
N ASP A 520 5.49 -4.04 -68.49
CA ASP A 520 5.94 -3.01 -69.42
C ASP A 520 4.86 -2.67 -70.47
N GLN A 521 5.13 -1.67 -71.33
CA GLN A 521 4.20 -1.26 -72.40
C GLN A 521 3.89 -2.37 -73.42
N ASN A 522 4.63 -3.47 -73.41
CA ASN A 522 4.45 -4.63 -74.28
C ASN A 522 3.85 -5.84 -73.54
N GLY A 523 3.36 -5.66 -72.31
CA GLY A 523 2.68 -6.69 -71.53
C GLY A 523 3.60 -7.73 -70.88
N ARG A 524 4.93 -7.51 -70.86
CA ARG A 524 5.88 -8.40 -70.17
C ARG A 524 6.09 -7.95 -68.73
N LEU A 525 6.21 -8.90 -67.80
CA LEU A 525 6.46 -8.61 -66.40
C LEU A 525 7.77 -7.84 -66.22
N LEU A 526 7.72 -6.76 -65.45
CA LEU A 526 8.89 -5.92 -65.12
C LEU A 526 9.86 -6.62 -64.17
N TYR A 527 9.39 -7.61 -63.42
CA TYR A 527 10.19 -8.39 -62.47
C TYR A 527 9.91 -9.89 -62.66
N GLY A 528 10.97 -10.69 -62.79
CA GLY A 528 10.84 -12.14 -62.91
C GLY A 528 10.47 -12.78 -61.57
N PRO A 529 9.88 -14.00 -61.57
CA PRO A 529 9.56 -14.73 -60.33
C PRO A 529 10.77 -15.00 -59.42
N ASN A 530 11.98 -14.99 -59.98
CA ASN A 530 13.22 -15.20 -59.23
C ASN A 530 13.80 -13.93 -58.60
N ASP A 531 13.29 -12.75 -59.00
CA ASP A 531 13.81 -11.43 -58.62
C ASP A 531 13.02 -10.78 -57.48
N VAL A 532 11.87 -11.35 -57.12
CA VAL A 532 10.96 -10.82 -56.10
C VAL A 532 10.85 -11.79 -54.92
N VAL A 533 10.86 -11.24 -53.70
CA VAL A 533 10.62 -11.99 -52.46
C VAL A 533 9.41 -11.40 -51.77
N THR A 534 8.49 -12.26 -51.36
CA THR A 534 7.35 -11.87 -50.53
C THR A 534 7.79 -11.73 -49.09
N VAL A 535 7.64 -10.53 -48.52
CA VAL A 535 7.89 -10.26 -47.11
C VAL A 535 6.59 -9.99 -46.39
N VAL A 536 6.39 -10.68 -45.28
CA VAL A 536 5.28 -10.37 -44.36
C VAL A 536 5.83 -9.32 -43.40
N GLN A 537 5.37 -8.07 -43.55
CA GLN A 537 5.65 -7.07 -42.53
C GLN A 537 4.80 -7.42 -41.31
N THR A 538 5.44 -7.96 -40.27
CA THR A 538 4.86 -7.96 -38.94
C THR A 538 4.87 -6.51 -38.47
N GLY A 539 3.73 -5.83 -38.57
CA GLY A 539 3.48 -4.64 -37.76
C GLY A 539 3.84 -4.95 -36.31
N SER A 540 4.40 -3.97 -35.61
CA SER A 540 4.72 -4.06 -34.19
C SER A 540 3.62 -4.81 -33.41
N ALA A 541 4.04 -5.86 -32.70
CA ALA A 541 3.26 -6.96 -32.11
C ALA A 541 3.10 -8.19 -33.02
N LEU A 542 4.16 -9.01 -33.09
CA LEU A 542 3.94 -10.46 -33.01
C LEU A 542 2.94 -10.71 -31.89
N ALA A 543 2.00 -11.64 -32.10
CA ALA A 543 1.15 -12.20 -31.06
C ALA A 543 2.01 -12.92 -30.02
N THR A 544 2.81 -12.19 -29.27
CA THR A 544 3.35 -12.62 -28.00
C THR A 544 2.11 -12.73 -27.12
N SER A 545 1.78 -13.93 -26.72
CA SER A 545 0.76 -14.23 -25.72
C SER A 545 1.06 -13.45 -24.44
N GLN A 546 0.67 -12.18 -24.39
CA GLN A 546 0.90 -11.30 -23.26
C GLN A 546 -0.17 -11.59 -22.22
N TYR A 547 0.21 -11.73 -20.95
CA TYR A 547 -0.76 -11.89 -19.88
C TYR A 547 -1.66 -10.64 -19.77
N GLN A 548 -2.93 -10.83 -19.42
CA GLN A 548 -3.87 -9.72 -19.18
C GLN A 548 -3.36 -8.73 -18.12
N TYR A 549 -2.62 -9.25 -17.15
CA TYR A 549 -1.93 -8.49 -16.11
C TYR A 549 -0.73 -9.30 -15.62
N THR A 550 0.20 -8.65 -14.95
CA THR A 550 1.33 -9.26 -14.27
C THR A 550 1.34 -8.84 -12.80
N PHE A 551 2.18 -9.48 -11.99
CA PHE A 551 2.31 -9.15 -10.58
C PHE A 551 3.58 -8.35 -10.30
N GLY A 552 3.44 -7.31 -9.49
CA GLY A 552 4.53 -6.64 -8.78
C GLY A 552 4.62 -7.19 -7.37
N VAL A 553 5.81 -7.58 -6.94
CA VAL A 553 6.09 -8.13 -5.61
C VAL A 553 6.98 -7.19 -4.85
N ARG A 554 6.63 -6.93 -3.59
CA ARG A 554 7.43 -6.13 -2.66
C ARG A 554 7.77 -6.98 -1.46
N VAL A 555 9.05 -7.02 -1.14
CA VAL A 555 9.61 -7.78 -0.02
C VAL A 555 10.19 -6.76 0.96
N PHE A 556 9.72 -6.82 2.19
CA PHE A 556 10.16 -6.05 3.34
C PHE A 556 10.99 -6.97 4.23
N VAL A 557 12.24 -6.59 4.49
CA VAL A 557 13.10 -7.28 5.44
C VAL A 557 13.31 -6.37 6.63
N GLU A 558 12.81 -6.81 7.79
CA GLU A 558 13.07 -6.11 9.04
C GLU A 558 14.38 -6.62 9.63
N SER A 559 15.23 -5.69 10.10
CA SER A 559 16.50 -6.01 10.74
C SER A 559 16.77 -5.11 11.93
N TYR A 560 17.50 -5.64 12.92
CA TYR A 560 18.03 -4.83 14.00
C TYR A 560 19.28 -4.08 13.57
N ASN A 561 19.35 -2.82 13.96
CA ASN A 561 20.56 -2.03 14.01
C ASN A 561 20.61 -1.29 15.35
N TYR A 562 21.65 -0.51 15.58
CA TYR A 562 21.88 0.16 16.85
C TYR A 562 22.13 1.64 16.62
N LEU A 563 21.47 2.48 17.42
CA LEU A 563 21.77 3.90 17.53
C LEU A 563 22.57 4.13 18.79
N ARG A 564 23.77 4.71 18.66
CA ARG A 564 24.62 5.05 19.80
C ARG A 564 24.73 6.57 19.94
N ILE A 565 24.53 7.05 21.15
CA ILE A 565 24.63 8.47 21.51
C ILE A 565 25.82 8.63 22.46
N MET A 566 26.83 9.38 22.02
CA MET A 566 28.04 9.66 22.80
C MET A 566 28.48 11.10 22.59
N GLY A 567 28.84 11.78 23.68
CA GLY A 567 29.42 13.13 23.61
C GLY A 567 28.55 14.15 22.88
N GLY A 568 27.22 14.03 22.93
CA GLY A 568 26.30 14.94 22.25
C GLY A 568 25.97 14.57 20.79
N VAL A 569 26.51 13.46 20.26
CA VAL A 569 26.35 13.05 18.86
C VAL A 569 25.70 11.67 18.77
N ALA A 570 24.69 11.52 17.91
CA ALA A 570 24.08 10.26 17.53
C ALA A 570 24.68 9.70 16.24
N ASN A 571 25.04 8.42 16.23
CA ASN A 571 25.45 7.69 15.03
C ASN A 571 24.85 6.29 14.99
N VAL A 572 24.56 5.82 13.79
CA VAL A 572 24.24 4.42 13.53
C VAL A 572 25.51 3.58 13.64
N VAL A 573 25.43 2.44 14.33
CA VAL A 573 26.60 1.57 14.57
C VAL A 573 27.02 0.83 13.30
N PHE A 574 26.06 0.32 12.53
CA PHE A 574 26.34 -0.43 11.31
C PHE A 574 25.83 0.33 10.08
N SER A 575 26.77 0.88 9.31
CA SER A 575 26.54 1.34 7.94
C SER A 575 26.92 0.21 6.98
N SER A 576 25.95 -0.53 6.47
CA SER A 576 26.17 -1.52 5.41
C SER A 576 25.35 -1.15 4.20
#